data_AF-A0A9E2AYU6-F1
#
_entry.id   AF-A0A9E2AYU6-F1
#
_cell.length_a   1.000
_cell.length_b   1.000
_cell.length_c   1.000
_cell.angle_alpha   90.00
_cell.angle_beta   90.00
_cell.angle_gamma   90.00
#
_symmetry.space_group_name_H-M   'P 1'
#
loop_
_entity.id
_entity.type
_entity.pdbx_description
1 polymer ?
#
loop_
_entity_poly.entity_id
_entity_poly.type
_entity_poly.pdbx_seq_one_letter_code
_entity_poly.pdbx_strand_id
1 'polypeptide(L)'
;MSGTPKLNIFFLLFPCLFFAQSNISDFTSIRKDDMTYEMKIPNTHKFQIIIEEGDLRDDSTPIPEKFDFTAYVPIGGSSENGYLSINSERDPGDVSILDINFNTTTKLWSYTAAANLDFSAVSGTQYNCSGTVTPWNTVITCEERTAPDGPDADSRKDIGWCIEIDPVTKTVGTSDNPQKLWALGNMRHENVVIDPSTYANNRVIYFGEDINNGYIYKLVADTPKDFTNGYNPTTMNGGKLFVYRGPKNGAGQWVQLNNFTDIDQNTTRTQSDSAGGATFNGGVEDVEINPIDNNIYFAVKGLGESCIYKIVDPDPLSGSSIPVMSKYAGGASKQYEVLPGVFEAWGDGVDNLAFDDLGNLWSMQDDLSNTEGFIWVIENGHVDGSNEKAKIFGQVPIGAEPTGITFSPDYRFMFMSIMHPNTSNNGTQKDAAGTTLANNKDAAIVISRIEELGTTYVYDNGWVSGTPAGTSPTYSDIVIKNGDAEITQTMTCYKVIVKPGASLKVNSGITLTVEDELTLESSSNSYSSLLGDGAIIGTIKYERFVNAQTNRNDLIAPPLDGQTWSDFLTTDSDKNNPNERNIFNNGAGTPTY
;
A
#
# COMPACT_ATOMS: atom_id res chain seq x y z
N MET A 1 -28.84 59.08 -19.86
CA MET A 1 -28.31 57.71 -20.09
C MET A 1 -26.83 57.77 -19.77
N SER A 2 -26.21 57.04 -18.85
CA SER A 2 -26.60 55.96 -17.94
C SER A 2 -25.58 56.02 -16.79
N GLY A 3 -26.01 56.29 -15.57
CA GLY A 3 -25.15 56.18 -14.38
C GLY A 3 -25.25 54.77 -13.83
N THR A 4 -24.23 53.95 -14.05
CA THR A 4 -24.14 52.60 -13.50
C THR A 4 -23.78 52.69 -12.00
N PRO A 5 -24.56 52.13 -11.07
CA PRO A 5 -24.16 52.10 -9.67
C PRO A 5 -23.03 51.08 -9.48
N LYS A 6 -21.93 51.50 -8.85
CA LYS A 6 -20.87 50.59 -8.39
C LYS A 6 -21.38 49.83 -7.17
N LEU A 7 -21.59 48.52 -7.34
CA LEU A 7 -21.86 47.59 -6.25
C LEU A 7 -20.53 47.32 -5.52
N ASN A 8 -20.35 47.90 -4.34
CA ASN A 8 -19.24 47.55 -3.46
C ASN A 8 -19.60 46.23 -2.75
N ILE A 9 -19.10 45.11 -3.27
CA ILE A 9 -19.14 43.82 -2.59
C ILE A 9 -18.03 43.83 -1.53
N PHE A 10 -18.42 43.93 -0.26
CA PHE A 10 -17.52 43.61 0.85
C PHE A 10 -17.31 42.10 0.86
N PHE A 11 -16.12 41.64 0.48
CA PHE A 11 -15.68 40.29 0.81
C PHE A 11 -15.42 40.23 2.31
N LEU A 12 -16.36 39.66 3.06
CA LEU A 12 -16.09 39.11 4.38
C LEU A 12 -15.18 37.90 4.16
N LEU A 13 -13.88 38.09 4.29
CA LEU A 13 -12.92 37.01 4.47
C LEU A 13 -13.26 36.33 5.79
N PHE A 14 -14.08 35.27 5.73
CA PHE A 14 -14.07 34.27 6.78
C PHE A 14 -12.68 33.63 6.75
N PRO A 15 -11.93 33.62 7.87
CA PRO A 15 -10.79 32.74 7.97
C PRO A 15 -11.35 31.32 7.97
N CYS A 16 -11.42 30.70 6.79
CA CYS A 16 -11.51 29.27 6.69
C CYS A 16 -10.20 28.76 7.28
N LEU A 17 -10.21 28.29 8.53
CA LEU A 17 -9.18 27.39 9.00
C LEU A 17 -9.28 26.15 8.11
N PHE A 18 -8.48 26.11 7.04
CA PHE A 18 -8.13 24.86 6.41
C PHE A 18 -7.32 24.08 7.43
N PHE A 19 -7.97 23.18 8.16
CA PHE A 19 -7.25 22.07 8.77
C PHE A 19 -6.67 21.27 7.59
N ALA A 20 -5.35 21.20 7.49
CA ALA A 20 -4.72 20.27 6.55
C ALA A 20 -5.20 18.87 6.95
N GLN A 21 -5.88 18.18 6.03
CA GLN A 21 -6.22 16.77 6.21
C GLN A 21 -4.91 15.99 6.30
N SER A 22 -4.78 15.13 7.31
CA SER A 22 -3.61 14.25 7.44
C SER A 22 -3.56 13.30 6.25
N ASN A 23 -2.41 13.17 5.59
CA ASN A 23 -2.21 12.23 4.49
C ASN A 23 -2.10 10.80 5.03
N ILE A 24 -2.42 9.79 4.20
CA ILE A 24 -2.26 8.38 4.60
C ILE A 24 -0.81 8.01 4.95
N SER A 25 0.17 8.74 4.42
CA SER A 25 1.60 8.61 4.76
C SER A 25 2.03 9.31 6.06
N ASP A 26 1.13 10.01 6.77
CA ASP A 26 1.47 10.73 8.01
C ASP A 26 1.52 9.80 9.24
N PHE A 27 2.55 8.98 9.36
CA PHE A 27 2.74 8.06 10.49
C PHE A 27 4.15 8.08 11.09
N THR A 28 4.21 7.56 12.32
CA THR A 28 5.45 7.12 12.96
C THR A 28 5.69 5.67 12.58
N SER A 29 6.89 5.36 12.08
CA SER A 29 7.24 3.99 11.68
C SER A 29 6.95 2.98 12.78
N ILE A 30 6.43 1.82 12.41
CA ILE A 30 6.51 0.65 13.28
C ILE A 30 7.95 0.11 13.29
N ARG A 31 8.24 -0.79 14.22
CA ARG A 31 9.51 -1.55 14.26
C ARG A 31 9.31 -2.92 13.64
N LYS A 32 10.41 -3.57 13.23
CA LYS A 32 10.33 -4.99 12.90
C LYS A 32 10.17 -5.76 14.20
N ASP A 33 9.16 -6.62 14.23
CA ASP A 33 8.89 -7.54 15.32
C ASP A 33 8.83 -8.96 14.77
N ASP A 34 8.81 -9.95 15.68
CA ASP A 34 8.42 -11.32 15.33
C ASP A 34 7.06 -11.30 14.62
N MET A 35 6.96 -12.02 13.49
CA MET A 35 5.71 -12.20 12.76
C MET A 35 4.65 -12.81 13.70
N THR A 36 3.46 -12.22 13.72
CA THR A 36 2.32 -12.69 14.53
C THR A 36 1.16 -13.09 13.63
N TYR A 37 0.07 -13.58 14.21
CA TYR A 37 -1.17 -13.87 13.48
C TYR A 37 -1.99 -12.61 13.16
N GLU A 38 -1.48 -11.41 13.45
CA GLU A 38 -2.21 -10.15 13.33
C GLU A 38 -1.46 -9.20 12.42
N MET A 39 -2.21 -8.39 11.67
CA MET A 39 -1.65 -7.29 10.92
C MET A 39 -1.23 -6.18 11.89
N LYS A 40 0.00 -5.70 11.78
CA LYS A 40 0.49 -4.55 12.53
C LYS A 40 0.57 -3.35 11.60
N ILE A 41 -0.11 -2.27 11.97
CA ILE A 41 -0.09 -0.97 11.29
C ILE A 41 0.02 0.14 12.33
N PRO A 42 0.34 1.39 11.94
CA PRO A 42 0.48 2.48 12.90
C PRO A 42 -0.85 2.73 13.61
N ASN A 43 -0.81 3.11 14.89
CA ASN A 43 -2.01 3.36 15.69
C ASN A 43 -2.91 4.49 15.13
N THR A 44 -2.38 5.32 14.23
CA THR A 44 -3.08 6.37 13.50
C THR A 44 -3.91 5.84 12.33
N HIS A 45 -3.89 4.54 12.07
CA HIS A 45 -4.54 3.90 10.94
C HIS A 45 -5.42 2.74 11.37
N LYS A 46 -6.32 2.37 10.47
CA LYS A 46 -7.20 1.20 10.56
C LYS A 46 -7.29 0.53 9.21
N PHE A 47 -7.62 -0.76 9.24
CA PHE A 47 -8.05 -1.49 8.05
C PHE A 47 -9.48 -1.96 8.22
N GLN A 48 -10.16 -2.21 7.11
CA GLN A 48 -11.45 -2.89 7.02
C GLN A 48 -11.33 -3.99 5.97
N ILE A 49 -11.88 -5.16 6.23
CA ILE A 49 -12.03 -6.17 5.18
C ILE A 49 -13.19 -5.81 4.27
N ILE A 50 -12.97 -5.94 2.96
CA ILE A 50 -14.01 -5.82 1.95
C ILE A 50 -14.59 -7.19 1.61
N ILE A 51 -13.74 -8.18 1.36
CA ILE A 51 -14.11 -9.56 1.00
C ILE A 51 -12.96 -10.53 1.35
N GLU A 52 -13.29 -11.77 1.73
CA GLU A 52 -12.32 -12.85 1.99
C GLU A 52 -12.48 -14.03 1.01
N GLU A 53 -11.42 -14.83 0.87
CA GLU A 53 -11.48 -16.13 0.22
C GLU A 53 -12.69 -16.95 0.69
N GLY A 54 -13.41 -17.51 -0.29
CA GLY A 54 -14.58 -18.36 -0.06
C GLY A 54 -15.88 -17.60 0.14
N ASP A 55 -15.86 -16.27 0.25
CA ASP A 55 -17.08 -15.47 0.15
C ASP A 55 -17.75 -15.68 -1.22
N LEU A 56 -19.08 -15.66 -1.23
CA LEU A 56 -19.85 -15.97 -2.43
C LEU A 56 -20.01 -14.74 -3.32
N ARG A 57 -19.78 -14.94 -4.62
CA ARG A 57 -20.17 -14.02 -5.68
C ARG A 57 -21.67 -14.09 -5.95
N ASP A 58 -22.18 -13.18 -6.76
CA ASP A 58 -23.59 -13.06 -7.13
C ASP A 58 -24.12 -14.33 -7.84
N ASP A 59 -23.25 -15.07 -8.52
CA ASP A 59 -23.55 -16.35 -9.18
C ASP A 59 -23.46 -17.56 -8.24
N SER A 60 -23.27 -17.33 -6.93
CA SER A 60 -23.08 -18.34 -5.89
C SER A 60 -21.80 -19.18 -6.01
N THR A 61 -20.84 -18.77 -6.83
CA THR A 61 -19.49 -19.34 -6.81
C THR A 61 -18.66 -18.67 -5.71
N PRO A 62 -17.79 -19.41 -5.00
CA PRO A 62 -16.85 -18.79 -4.06
C PRO A 62 -15.79 -18.00 -4.82
N ILE A 63 -15.38 -16.86 -4.28
CA ILE A 63 -14.15 -16.20 -4.68
C ILE A 63 -12.96 -17.12 -4.28
N PRO A 64 -12.03 -17.41 -5.21
CA PRO A 64 -10.94 -18.36 -4.96
C PRO A 64 -9.84 -17.77 -4.09
N GLU A 65 -8.89 -18.60 -3.68
CA GLU A 65 -7.67 -18.22 -2.98
C GLU A 65 -6.70 -17.40 -3.87
N LYS A 66 -5.55 -16.98 -3.29
CA LYS A 66 -4.44 -16.31 -3.98
C LYS A 66 -4.76 -14.89 -4.45
N PHE A 67 -5.32 -14.06 -3.57
CA PHE A 67 -5.62 -12.67 -3.91
C PHE A 67 -4.34 -11.87 -4.16
N ASP A 68 -4.26 -11.23 -5.32
CA ASP A 68 -3.14 -10.40 -5.72
C ASP A 68 -3.63 -8.98 -6.03
N PHE A 69 -3.32 -8.40 -7.20
CA PHE A 69 -3.66 -7.03 -7.57
C PHE A 69 -5.08 -6.63 -7.17
N THR A 70 -5.19 -5.64 -6.28
CA THR A 70 -6.46 -5.05 -5.87
C THR A 70 -6.59 -3.63 -6.46
N ALA A 71 -7.31 -3.54 -7.57
CA ALA A 71 -7.50 -2.31 -8.33
C ALA A 71 -8.79 -1.57 -7.96
N TYR A 72 -8.66 -0.40 -7.35
CA TYR A 72 -9.75 0.56 -7.21
C TYR A 72 -9.93 1.41 -8.47
N VAL A 73 -11.09 1.28 -9.11
CA VAL A 73 -11.44 2.07 -10.29
C VAL A 73 -12.60 3.02 -9.95
N PRO A 74 -12.41 4.34 -9.98
CA PRO A 74 -13.40 5.29 -9.51
C PRO A 74 -14.57 5.46 -10.49
N ILE A 75 -15.81 5.47 -9.98
CA ILE A 75 -16.97 5.88 -10.78
C ILE A 75 -16.98 7.40 -10.88
N GLY A 76 -16.70 7.93 -12.07
CA GLY A 76 -16.72 9.38 -12.32
C GLY A 76 -15.68 10.16 -11.49
N GLY A 77 -14.54 9.55 -11.16
CA GLY A 77 -13.50 10.15 -10.31
C GLY A 77 -13.84 10.20 -8.82
N SER A 78 -14.89 9.50 -8.39
CA SER A 78 -15.30 9.39 -6.99
C SER A 78 -14.25 8.65 -6.16
N SER A 79 -14.04 9.11 -4.92
CA SER A 79 -13.24 8.39 -3.89
C SER A 79 -14.11 7.61 -2.90
N GLU A 80 -15.40 7.53 -3.18
CA GLU A 80 -16.42 6.91 -2.30
C GLU A 80 -17.27 5.88 -3.05
N ASN A 81 -17.12 5.76 -4.36
CA ASN A 81 -17.92 4.87 -5.21
C ASN A 81 -17.03 4.40 -6.36
N GLY A 82 -16.87 3.10 -6.51
CA GLY A 82 -15.94 2.54 -7.48
C GLY A 82 -16.17 1.05 -7.70
N TYR A 83 -15.30 0.50 -8.53
CA TYR A 83 -15.16 -0.93 -8.72
C TYR A 83 -13.88 -1.39 -8.04
N LEU A 84 -13.92 -2.56 -7.40
CA LEU A 84 -12.73 -3.21 -6.88
C LEU A 84 -12.47 -4.47 -7.70
N SER A 85 -11.42 -4.47 -8.51
CA SER A 85 -10.96 -5.65 -9.25
C SER A 85 -9.90 -6.38 -8.45
N ILE A 86 -10.07 -7.67 -8.22
CA ILE A 86 -9.16 -8.50 -7.42
C ILE A 86 -8.68 -9.65 -8.30
N ASN A 87 -7.38 -9.70 -8.56
CA ASN A 87 -6.76 -10.82 -9.26
C ASN A 87 -6.66 -12.05 -8.36
N SER A 88 -6.67 -13.23 -8.95
CA SER A 88 -6.31 -14.47 -8.27
C SER A 88 -5.16 -15.21 -8.98
N GLU A 89 -4.03 -15.30 -8.28
CA GLU A 89 -2.75 -15.78 -8.78
C GLU A 89 -2.64 -17.32 -8.71
N ARG A 90 -3.42 -17.99 -9.57
CA ARG A 90 -3.63 -19.45 -9.53
C ARG A 90 -3.90 -20.05 -10.91
N ASP A 91 -4.08 -21.38 -10.95
CA ASP A 91 -4.46 -22.12 -12.17
C ASP A 91 -5.75 -22.94 -11.94
N PRO A 92 -6.85 -22.68 -12.69
CA PRO A 92 -7.03 -21.55 -13.61
C PRO A 92 -7.06 -20.21 -12.84
N GLY A 93 -6.55 -19.15 -13.46
CA GLY A 93 -6.58 -17.80 -12.90
C GLY A 93 -7.99 -17.22 -12.90
N ASP A 94 -8.18 -16.13 -12.16
CA ASP A 94 -9.49 -15.51 -11.96
C ASP A 94 -9.32 -13.99 -11.74
N VAL A 95 -10.38 -13.23 -12.07
CA VAL A 95 -10.51 -11.84 -11.64
C VAL A 95 -11.94 -11.62 -11.17
N SER A 96 -12.06 -11.11 -9.94
CA SER A 96 -13.35 -10.78 -9.33
C SER A 96 -13.56 -9.28 -9.26
N ILE A 97 -14.74 -8.79 -9.66
CA ILE A 97 -15.06 -7.35 -9.67
C ILE A 97 -16.25 -7.06 -8.76
N LEU A 98 -16.01 -6.19 -7.78
CA LEU A 98 -16.99 -5.75 -6.80
C LEU A 98 -17.47 -4.32 -7.10
N ASP A 99 -18.75 -4.06 -6.91
CA ASP A 99 -19.29 -2.69 -6.90
C ASP A 99 -19.25 -2.17 -5.47
N ILE A 100 -18.30 -1.26 -5.15
CA ILE A 100 -18.04 -0.83 -3.78
C ILE A 100 -18.44 0.63 -3.52
N ASN A 101 -18.92 0.90 -2.31
CA ASN A 101 -19.36 2.22 -1.87
C ASN A 101 -18.94 2.49 -0.42
N PHE A 102 -18.54 3.74 -0.16
CA PHE A 102 -18.22 4.24 1.16
C PHE A 102 -19.43 4.94 1.77
N ASN A 103 -19.80 4.56 2.99
CA ASN A 103 -20.84 5.25 3.75
C ASN A 103 -20.21 6.34 4.61
N THR A 104 -20.42 7.61 4.25
CA THR A 104 -19.83 8.76 4.97
C THR A 104 -20.33 8.96 6.40
N THR A 105 -21.45 8.33 6.78
CA THR A 105 -21.98 8.39 8.15
C THR A 105 -21.32 7.36 9.06
N THR A 106 -21.26 6.10 8.63
CA THR A 106 -20.62 5.03 9.42
C THR A 106 -19.11 4.98 9.24
N LYS A 107 -18.61 5.63 8.17
CA LYS A 107 -17.23 5.56 7.67
C LYS A 107 -16.78 4.14 7.37
N LEU A 108 -17.66 3.35 6.76
CA LEU A 108 -17.38 1.97 6.38
C LEU A 108 -17.64 1.77 4.90
N TRP A 109 -16.85 0.91 4.29
CA TRP A 109 -17.04 0.43 2.94
C TRP A 109 -18.00 -0.77 2.93
N SER A 110 -18.75 -0.90 1.84
CA SER A 110 -19.56 -2.08 1.54
C SER A 110 -19.47 -2.38 0.06
N TYR A 111 -19.77 -3.61 -0.34
CA TYR A 111 -20.03 -3.95 -1.72
C TYR A 111 -21.51 -4.28 -1.94
N THR A 112 -22.00 -4.06 -3.17
CA THR A 112 -23.39 -4.30 -3.57
C THR A 112 -23.55 -5.36 -4.66
N ALA A 113 -22.44 -5.72 -5.31
CA ALA A 113 -22.33 -6.78 -6.29
C ALA A 113 -20.92 -7.36 -6.24
N ALA A 114 -20.79 -8.63 -6.58
CA ALA A 114 -19.51 -9.32 -6.74
C ALA A 114 -19.62 -10.29 -7.92
N ALA A 115 -18.86 -10.03 -8.98
CA ALA A 115 -18.93 -10.78 -10.24
C ALA A 115 -17.61 -11.48 -10.57
N ASN A 116 -17.72 -12.66 -11.17
CA ASN A 116 -16.59 -13.33 -11.82
C ASN A 116 -16.46 -12.86 -13.27
N LEU A 117 -15.24 -12.70 -13.76
CA LEU A 117 -14.98 -12.41 -15.17
C LEU A 117 -14.84 -13.69 -16.00
N ASP A 118 -15.48 -13.69 -17.16
CA ASP A 118 -15.39 -14.79 -18.13
C ASP A 118 -14.22 -14.55 -19.11
N PHE A 119 -13.13 -15.30 -18.92
CA PHE A 119 -11.96 -15.31 -19.80
C PHE A 119 -12.05 -16.30 -20.96
N SER A 120 -13.18 -16.99 -21.17
CA SER A 120 -13.31 -18.00 -22.24
C SER A 120 -13.07 -17.44 -23.65
N ALA A 121 -13.29 -16.13 -23.86
CA ALA A 121 -13.02 -15.43 -25.12
C ALA A 121 -11.53 -15.33 -25.46
N VAL A 122 -10.63 -15.50 -24.48
CA VAL A 122 -9.17 -15.41 -24.62
C VAL A 122 -8.46 -16.71 -24.21
N SER A 123 -9.14 -17.85 -24.34
CA SER A 123 -8.65 -19.19 -23.94
C SER A 123 -8.40 -19.37 -22.44
N GLY A 124 -9.04 -18.54 -21.59
CA GLY A 124 -8.83 -18.52 -20.16
C GLY A 124 -7.67 -17.61 -19.74
N THR A 125 -7.34 -17.65 -18.46
CA THR A 125 -6.23 -16.92 -17.85
C THR A 125 -5.58 -17.77 -16.77
N GLN A 126 -4.31 -17.52 -16.45
CA GLN A 126 -3.58 -18.23 -15.39
C GLN A 126 -2.59 -17.31 -14.69
N TYR A 127 -2.44 -17.49 -13.38
CA TYR A 127 -1.49 -16.75 -12.54
C TYR A 127 -1.59 -15.25 -12.75
N ASN A 128 -2.81 -14.73 -12.60
CA ASN A 128 -3.08 -13.30 -12.60
C ASN A 128 -2.41 -12.71 -11.35
N CYS A 129 -1.22 -12.13 -11.53
CA CYS A 129 -0.41 -11.57 -10.45
C CYS A 129 -0.79 -10.11 -10.21
N SER A 130 0.15 -9.18 -10.37
CA SER A 130 -0.08 -7.75 -10.28
C SER A 130 -0.85 -7.20 -11.52
N GLY A 131 -0.84 -5.88 -11.72
CA GLY A 131 -1.58 -5.22 -12.78
C GLY A 131 -1.49 -3.70 -12.73
N THR A 132 -2.40 -3.04 -13.45
CA THR A 132 -2.55 -1.59 -13.33
C THR A 132 -3.96 -1.10 -13.58
N VAL A 133 -4.30 0.04 -12.98
CA VAL A 133 -5.47 0.84 -13.36
C VAL A 133 -5.04 1.80 -14.46
N THR A 134 -5.65 1.70 -15.63
CA THR A 134 -5.29 2.55 -16.77
C THR A 134 -5.78 4.00 -16.56
N PRO A 135 -5.15 5.00 -17.21
CA PRO A 135 -5.64 6.39 -17.19
C PRO A 135 -7.05 6.60 -17.77
N TRP A 136 -7.68 5.57 -18.36
CA TRP A 136 -9.06 5.58 -18.84
C TRP A 136 -10.00 4.67 -18.04
N ASN A 137 -9.62 4.31 -16.81
CA ASN A 137 -10.44 3.57 -15.85
C ASN A 137 -10.82 2.15 -16.30
N THR A 138 -9.89 1.47 -16.96
CA THR A 138 -9.92 0.01 -17.16
C THR A 138 -8.83 -0.62 -16.29
N VAL A 139 -8.79 -1.95 -16.21
CA VAL A 139 -7.74 -2.67 -15.49
C VAL A 139 -6.96 -3.51 -16.49
N ILE A 140 -5.65 -3.57 -16.33
CA ILE A 140 -4.83 -4.59 -17.00
C ILE A 140 -4.40 -5.58 -15.93
N THR A 141 -4.76 -6.85 -16.12
CA THR A 141 -4.26 -7.98 -15.31
C THR A 141 -3.15 -8.69 -16.07
N CYS A 142 -2.16 -9.22 -15.36
CA CYS A 142 -0.94 -9.76 -15.93
C CYS A 142 -0.80 -11.24 -15.60
N GLU A 143 -0.60 -12.08 -16.63
CA GLU A 143 -0.26 -13.49 -16.43
C GLU A 143 1.25 -13.63 -16.16
N GLU A 144 1.60 -14.03 -14.94
CA GLU A 144 2.98 -14.22 -14.47
C GLU A 144 3.53 -15.62 -14.83
N ARG A 145 2.80 -16.37 -15.68
CA ARG A 145 3.23 -17.68 -16.19
C ARG A 145 3.14 -17.79 -17.70
N THR A 146 4.19 -18.36 -18.29
CA THR A 146 4.23 -18.74 -19.71
C THR A 146 4.02 -20.23 -19.92
N ALA A 147 3.35 -20.63 -21.00
CA ALA A 147 3.28 -22.03 -21.41
C ALA A 147 4.67 -22.59 -21.82
N PRO A 148 4.93 -23.89 -21.59
CA PRO A 148 6.12 -24.59 -22.12
C PRO A 148 6.27 -24.41 -23.65
N ASP A 149 7.49 -24.57 -24.17
CA ASP A 149 7.83 -24.16 -25.55
C ASP A 149 7.01 -24.83 -26.68
N GLY A 150 6.48 -23.98 -27.56
CA GLY A 150 5.76 -24.29 -28.80
C GLY A 150 4.61 -23.31 -29.01
N PRO A 151 4.36 -22.80 -30.23
CA PRO A 151 3.11 -22.08 -30.49
C PRO A 151 1.94 -23.07 -30.35
N ASP A 152 0.79 -22.59 -29.87
CA ASP A 152 -0.44 -23.36 -29.94
C ASP A 152 -0.92 -23.47 -31.39
N ALA A 153 -2.03 -24.17 -31.61
CA ALA A 153 -2.56 -24.43 -32.93
C ALA A 153 -2.86 -23.15 -33.75
N ASP A 154 -2.99 -22.00 -33.08
CA ASP A 154 -3.31 -20.69 -33.66
C ASP A 154 -2.13 -19.71 -33.71
N SER A 155 -0.89 -20.20 -33.54
CA SER A 155 0.39 -19.48 -33.64
C SER A 155 0.80 -18.60 -32.45
N ARG A 156 -0.11 -18.26 -31.53
CA ARG A 156 0.25 -17.63 -30.25
C ARG A 156 0.29 -18.68 -29.14
N LYS A 157 0.87 -18.34 -28.00
CA LYS A 157 0.70 -19.11 -26.77
C LYS A 157 -0.61 -18.69 -26.08
N ASP A 158 -1.27 -19.63 -25.41
CA ASP A 158 -2.51 -19.36 -24.67
C ASP A 158 -2.31 -18.50 -23.42
N ILE A 159 -1.13 -18.49 -22.78
CA ILE A 159 -0.84 -17.75 -21.53
C ILE A 159 0.50 -17.00 -21.58
N GLY A 160 0.68 -16.03 -20.68
CA GLY A 160 1.88 -15.23 -20.49
C GLY A 160 1.74 -13.84 -21.09
N TRP A 161 0.55 -13.26 -20.97
CA TRP A 161 0.17 -12.00 -21.58
C TRP A 161 -0.53 -11.09 -20.58
N CYS A 162 -0.47 -9.79 -20.84
CA CYS A 162 -1.36 -8.82 -20.22
C CYS A 162 -2.73 -8.86 -20.88
N ILE A 163 -3.79 -8.71 -20.08
CA ILE A 163 -5.19 -8.73 -20.52
C ILE A 163 -5.88 -7.48 -19.99
N GLU A 164 -6.45 -6.66 -20.88
CA GLU A 164 -7.27 -5.53 -20.46
C GLU A 164 -8.70 -5.99 -20.16
N ILE A 165 -9.28 -5.50 -19.07
CA ILE A 165 -10.64 -5.78 -18.62
C ILE A 165 -11.38 -4.49 -18.31
N ASP A 166 -12.69 -4.48 -18.56
CA ASP A 166 -13.56 -3.34 -18.26
C ASP A 166 -14.35 -3.63 -16.96
N PRO A 167 -14.06 -2.92 -15.87
CA PRO A 167 -14.76 -3.12 -14.60
C PRO A 167 -16.20 -2.60 -14.60
N VAL A 168 -16.54 -1.66 -15.49
CA VAL A 168 -17.89 -1.11 -15.62
C VAL A 168 -18.83 -2.13 -16.23
N THR A 169 -18.39 -2.81 -17.29
CA THR A 169 -19.18 -3.83 -17.98
C THR A 169 -18.92 -5.24 -17.47
N LYS A 170 -17.89 -5.43 -16.62
CA LYS A 170 -17.46 -6.73 -16.07
C LYS A 170 -17.11 -7.72 -17.17
N THR A 171 -16.34 -7.26 -18.16
CA THR A 171 -15.95 -8.04 -19.35
C THR A 171 -14.46 -8.04 -19.56
N VAL A 172 -13.96 -9.14 -20.14
CA VAL A 172 -12.63 -9.18 -20.72
C VAL A 172 -12.61 -8.40 -22.03
N GLY A 173 -11.63 -7.52 -22.17
CA GLY A 173 -11.55 -6.55 -23.25
C GLY A 173 -12.49 -5.36 -23.07
N THR A 174 -12.21 -4.34 -23.87
CA THR A 174 -13.00 -3.10 -23.99
C THR A 174 -13.54 -2.98 -25.43
N SER A 175 -14.39 -1.98 -25.69
CA SER A 175 -14.80 -1.67 -27.06
C SER A 175 -13.64 -1.32 -27.99
N ASP A 176 -12.57 -0.76 -27.43
CA ASP A 176 -11.38 -0.31 -28.16
C ASP A 176 -10.32 -1.41 -28.24
N ASN A 177 -10.34 -2.36 -27.30
CA ASN A 177 -9.34 -3.39 -27.14
C ASN A 177 -9.96 -4.72 -26.66
N PRO A 178 -10.44 -5.57 -27.58
CA PRO A 178 -11.27 -6.72 -27.22
C PRO A 178 -10.49 -7.95 -26.71
N GLN A 179 -9.18 -7.86 -26.45
CA GLN A 179 -8.33 -9.06 -26.29
C GLN A 179 -7.01 -8.82 -25.53
N LYS A 180 -6.18 -9.86 -25.45
CA LYS A 180 -4.81 -9.82 -24.89
C LYS A 180 -3.94 -8.76 -25.60
N LEU A 181 -3.03 -8.14 -24.84
CA LEU A 181 -2.18 -7.04 -25.27
C LEU A 181 -0.89 -7.54 -25.95
N TRP A 182 -1.02 -8.16 -27.12
CA TRP A 182 0.09 -8.88 -27.76
C TRP A 182 1.32 -8.02 -28.07
N ALA A 183 1.17 -6.70 -28.19
CA ALA A 183 2.30 -5.80 -28.44
C ALA A 183 3.32 -5.80 -27.29
N LEU A 184 2.90 -6.17 -26.07
CA LEU A 184 3.77 -6.28 -24.88
C LEU A 184 4.65 -7.54 -24.91
N GLY A 185 4.37 -8.49 -25.81
CA GLY A 185 5.12 -9.74 -25.94
C GLY A 185 4.74 -10.78 -24.88
N ASN A 186 5.11 -12.04 -25.13
CA ASN A 186 4.87 -13.16 -24.21
C ASN A 186 6.02 -13.27 -23.20
N MET A 187 5.69 -13.22 -21.91
CA MET A 187 6.62 -13.41 -20.80
C MET A 187 5.84 -13.63 -19.49
N ARG A 188 6.54 -13.73 -18.37
CA ARG A 188 5.96 -13.70 -17.03
C ARG A 188 5.77 -12.25 -16.62
N HIS A 189 4.61 -11.68 -16.91
CA HIS A 189 4.36 -10.27 -16.61
C HIS A 189 3.98 -10.13 -15.14
N GLU A 190 4.71 -9.28 -14.41
CA GLU A 190 4.32 -8.88 -13.06
C GLU A 190 3.20 -7.82 -13.15
N ASN A 191 3.59 -6.61 -13.53
CA ASN A 191 2.68 -5.51 -13.80
C ASN A 191 3.06 -4.77 -15.08
N VAL A 192 2.28 -3.73 -15.39
CA VAL A 192 2.62 -2.74 -16.40
C VAL A 192 2.31 -1.35 -15.87
N VAL A 193 3.04 -0.32 -16.28
CA VAL A 193 2.69 1.07 -15.96
C VAL A 193 2.65 1.91 -17.22
N ILE A 194 1.56 2.64 -17.41
CA ILE A 194 1.32 3.51 -18.57
C ILE A 194 1.74 4.93 -18.21
N ASP A 195 2.59 5.57 -19.04
CA ASP A 195 2.93 6.98 -18.90
C ASP A 195 1.73 7.86 -19.31
N PRO A 196 1.08 8.54 -18.33
CA PRO A 196 -0.11 9.34 -18.60
C PRO A 196 0.23 10.78 -18.98
N SER A 197 1.52 11.13 -19.07
CA SER A 197 1.96 12.50 -19.32
C SER A 197 1.37 13.01 -20.64
N THR A 198 1.09 14.31 -20.70
CA THR A 198 0.60 14.93 -21.95
C THR A 198 1.58 14.72 -23.11
N TYR A 199 2.87 14.57 -22.81
CA TYR A 199 3.90 14.27 -23.81
C TYR A 199 3.73 12.87 -24.38
N ALA A 200 3.70 11.83 -23.52
CA ALA A 200 3.54 10.45 -23.96
C ALA A 200 2.14 10.15 -24.49
N ASN A 201 1.12 10.86 -24.00
CA ASN A 201 -0.29 10.73 -24.39
C ASN A 201 -0.76 9.27 -24.37
N ASN A 202 -0.47 8.54 -23.29
CA ASN A 202 -0.84 7.13 -23.11
C ASN A 202 -0.29 6.18 -24.19
N ARG A 203 0.91 6.46 -24.72
CA ARG A 203 1.56 5.62 -25.73
C ARG A 203 2.75 4.83 -25.20
N VAL A 204 3.23 5.14 -24.00
CA VAL A 204 4.43 4.50 -23.45
C VAL A 204 4.03 3.63 -22.26
N ILE A 205 4.52 2.39 -22.26
CA ILE A 205 4.35 1.44 -21.16
C ILE A 205 5.73 0.95 -20.72
N TYR A 206 5.96 0.83 -19.42
CA TYR A 206 7.11 0.14 -18.82
C TYR A 206 6.63 -1.07 -18.02
N PHE A 207 7.41 -2.15 -18.03
CA PHE A 207 7.03 -3.41 -17.38
C PHE A 207 8.23 -4.35 -17.23
N GLY A 208 8.11 -5.29 -16.30
CA GLY A 208 9.13 -6.28 -15.94
C GLY A 208 8.83 -7.69 -16.42
N GLU A 209 9.74 -8.60 -16.13
CA GLU A 209 9.54 -10.05 -16.22
C GLU A 209 9.99 -10.70 -14.91
N ASP A 210 9.05 -11.25 -14.13
CA ASP A 210 9.37 -12.00 -12.91
C ASP A 210 9.86 -13.40 -13.27
N ILE A 211 11.17 -13.48 -13.43
CA ILE A 211 11.90 -14.73 -13.46
C ILE A 211 13.35 -14.41 -13.13
N ASN A 212 14.06 -15.35 -12.53
CA ASN A 212 15.49 -15.17 -12.32
C ASN A 212 16.22 -14.85 -13.64
N ASN A 213 17.01 -13.77 -13.63
CA ASN A 213 17.55 -13.12 -14.83
C ASN A 213 16.46 -12.56 -15.76
N GLY A 214 15.47 -11.90 -15.18
CA GLY A 214 14.41 -11.17 -15.87
C GLY A 214 14.92 -9.87 -16.47
N TYR A 215 14.06 -9.20 -17.23
CA TYR A 215 14.40 -8.00 -17.99
C TYR A 215 13.40 -6.88 -17.70
N ILE A 216 13.83 -5.62 -17.90
CA ILE A 216 12.93 -4.46 -17.92
C ILE A 216 12.67 -4.04 -19.37
N TYR A 217 11.40 -3.80 -19.68
CA TYR A 217 10.91 -3.52 -21.01
C TYR A 217 10.25 -2.16 -21.12
N LYS A 218 10.08 -1.72 -22.37
CA LYS A 218 9.34 -0.53 -22.74
C LYS A 218 8.59 -0.78 -24.03
N LEU A 219 7.32 -0.41 -24.10
CA LEU A 219 6.54 -0.36 -25.33
C LEU A 219 6.29 1.10 -25.72
N VAL A 220 6.40 1.41 -27.01
CA VAL A 220 5.91 2.67 -27.59
C VAL A 220 4.84 2.34 -28.64
N ALA A 221 3.57 2.55 -28.30
CA ALA A 221 2.43 2.37 -29.18
C ALA A 221 2.39 3.42 -30.30
N ASP A 222 1.83 3.09 -31.46
CA ASP A 222 1.61 4.06 -32.54
C ASP A 222 0.35 4.90 -32.33
N THR A 223 -0.71 4.27 -31.81
CA THR A 223 -1.96 4.93 -31.44
C THR A 223 -2.07 5.00 -29.91
N PRO A 224 -2.45 6.15 -29.32
CA PRO A 224 -2.75 6.24 -27.89
C PRO A 224 -3.68 5.12 -27.43
N LYS A 225 -3.35 4.49 -26.29
CA LYS A 225 -4.16 3.43 -25.65
C LYS A 225 -4.26 2.09 -26.39
N ASP A 226 -3.62 1.95 -27.56
CA ASP A 226 -3.67 0.71 -28.34
C ASP A 226 -2.37 -0.09 -28.20
N PHE A 227 -2.46 -1.19 -27.43
CA PHE A 227 -1.36 -2.12 -27.19
C PHE A 227 -1.66 -3.52 -27.77
N THR A 228 -2.60 -3.61 -28.71
CA THR A 228 -3.07 -4.89 -29.25
C THR A 228 -2.07 -5.52 -30.20
N ASN A 229 -1.43 -4.74 -31.05
CA ASN A 229 -0.65 -5.25 -32.18
C ASN A 229 0.82 -4.82 -32.12
N GLY A 230 1.72 -5.78 -32.35
CA GLY A 230 3.14 -5.52 -32.51
C GLY A 230 3.47 -4.70 -33.76
N TYR A 231 4.66 -4.11 -33.78
CA TYR A 231 5.10 -3.25 -34.87
C TYR A 231 5.24 -4.00 -36.20
N ASN A 232 4.60 -3.50 -37.25
CA ASN A 232 4.74 -4.01 -38.60
C ASN A 232 5.73 -3.13 -39.40
N PRO A 233 6.93 -3.64 -39.75
CA PRO A 233 7.94 -2.84 -40.45
C PRO A 233 7.59 -2.51 -41.92
N THR A 234 6.56 -3.15 -42.48
CA THR A 234 6.09 -2.86 -43.85
C THR A 234 5.13 -1.69 -43.87
N THR A 235 4.19 -1.65 -42.92
CA THR A 235 3.20 -0.56 -42.81
C THR A 235 3.66 0.57 -41.91
N MET A 236 4.75 0.38 -41.15
CA MET A 236 5.27 1.31 -40.14
C MET A 236 4.20 1.66 -39.10
N ASN A 237 3.42 0.65 -38.68
CA ASN A 237 2.31 0.79 -37.73
C ASN A 237 2.36 -0.32 -36.66
N GLY A 238 1.96 -0.03 -35.43
CA GLY A 238 1.89 -0.95 -34.29
C GLY A 238 2.91 -0.63 -33.19
N GLY A 239 2.78 -1.28 -32.03
CA GLY A 239 3.62 -1.01 -30.87
C GLY A 239 5.06 -1.52 -31.03
N LYS A 240 6.05 -0.65 -30.79
CA LYS A 240 7.47 -0.99 -30.79
C LYS A 240 7.91 -1.40 -29.38
N LEU A 241 8.28 -2.67 -29.24
CA LEU A 241 8.77 -3.24 -27.97
C LEU A 241 10.30 -3.10 -27.88
N PHE A 242 10.79 -2.71 -26.70
CA PHE A 242 12.20 -2.51 -26.40
C PHE A 242 12.59 -3.22 -25.11
N VAL A 243 13.84 -3.69 -25.05
CA VAL A 243 14.49 -4.17 -23.81
C VAL A 243 15.59 -3.19 -23.39
N TYR A 244 15.80 -2.99 -22.09
CA TYR A 244 16.92 -2.21 -21.59
C TYR A 244 18.24 -2.97 -21.72
N ARG A 245 19.26 -2.30 -22.25
CA ARG A 245 20.65 -2.76 -22.29
C ARG A 245 21.56 -1.71 -21.69
N GLY A 246 22.32 -2.07 -20.67
CA GLY A 246 23.30 -1.17 -20.07
C GLY A 246 23.71 -1.58 -18.66
N PRO A 247 24.53 -0.76 -17.99
CA PRO A 247 24.82 -0.94 -16.58
C PRO A 247 23.58 -0.65 -15.73
N LYS A 248 23.52 -1.24 -14.53
CA LYS A 248 22.51 -0.92 -13.49
C LYS A 248 22.82 0.37 -12.71
N ASN A 249 23.89 1.07 -13.12
CA ASN A 249 24.29 2.36 -12.60
C ASN A 249 25.00 3.14 -13.71
N GLY A 250 24.28 4.06 -14.36
CA GLY A 250 24.78 4.86 -15.47
C GLY A 250 23.90 4.79 -16.72
N ALA A 251 24.44 5.29 -17.82
CA ALA A 251 23.74 5.38 -19.10
C ALA A 251 23.62 4.02 -19.79
N GLY A 252 22.40 3.68 -20.23
CA GLY A 252 22.05 2.50 -21.01
C GLY A 252 21.39 2.87 -22.35
N GLN A 253 20.65 1.93 -22.91
CA GLN A 253 19.98 2.03 -24.21
C GLN A 253 18.71 1.18 -24.22
N TRP A 254 17.65 1.68 -24.87
CA TRP A 254 16.50 0.87 -25.27
C TRP A 254 16.81 0.21 -26.62
N VAL A 255 16.77 -1.13 -26.66
CA VAL A 255 17.02 -1.90 -27.89
C VAL A 255 15.71 -2.48 -28.39
N GLN A 256 15.28 -2.08 -29.59
CA GLN A 256 14.04 -2.56 -30.18
C GLN A 256 14.12 -4.07 -30.48
N LEU A 257 13.11 -4.81 -30.06
CA LEU A 257 12.94 -6.24 -30.33
C LEU A 257 12.16 -6.44 -31.64
N ASN A 258 12.36 -7.60 -32.26
CA ASN A 258 11.68 -8.01 -33.50
C ASN A 258 10.28 -8.56 -33.20
N ASN A 259 9.49 -7.84 -32.42
CA ASN A 259 8.15 -8.24 -31.98
C ASN A 259 7.06 -8.05 -33.06
N PHE A 260 7.30 -8.55 -34.28
CA PHE A 260 6.57 -8.12 -35.49
C PHE A 260 5.41 -9.04 -35.89
N THR A 261 5.51 -10.32 -35.57
CA THR A 261 4.51 -11.34 -35.93
C THR A 261 4.04 -12.10 -34.69
N ASP A 262 2.91 -12.80 -34.82
CA ASP A 262 2.34 -13.68 -33.79
C ASP A 262 3.38 -14.68 -33.24
N ILE A 263 4.25 -15.22 -34.10
CA ILE A 263 5.32 -16.14 -33.72
C ILE A 263 6.43 -15.39 -32.98
N ASP A 264 6.82 -14.20 -33.45
CA ASP A 264 7.86 -13.42 -32.79
C ASP A 264 7.43 -13.03 -31.37
N GLN A 265 6.15 -12.69 -31.18
CA GLN A 265 5.56 -12.32 -29.89
C GLN A 265 5.70 -13.42 -28.83
N ASN A 266 5.81 -14.70 -29.21
CA ASN A 266 6.04 -15.80 -28.28
C ASN A 266 7.49 -15.94 -27.79
N THR A 267 8.42 -15.15 -28.33
CA THR A 267 9.88 -15.36 -28.16
C THR A 267 10.60 -14.17 -27.53
N THR A 268 9.88 -13.30 -26.84
CA THR A 268 10.39 -12.03 -26.28
C THR A 268 11.71 -12.20 -25.53
N ARG A 269 11.78 -13.19 -24.62
CA ARG A 269 12.99 -13.51 -23.85
C ARG A 269 14.20 -13.87 -24.71
N THR A 270 14.02 -14.76 -25.68
CA THR A 270 15.10 -15.15 -26.63
C THR A 270 15.61 -13.95 -27.44
N GLN A 271 14.71 -13.02 -27.78
CA GLN A 271 15.08 -11.78 -28.46
C GLN A 271 15.85 -10.84 -27.52
N SER A 272 15.44 -10.73 -26.25
CA SER A 272 16.16 -9.98 -25.21
C SER A 272 17.58 -10.50 -24.98
N ASP A 273 17.74 -11.83 -24.88
CA ASP A 273 19.06 -12.47 -24.78
C ASP A 273 19.94 -12.09 -25.98
N SER A 274 19.38 -12.17 -27.19
CA SER A 274 20.07 -11.84 -28.44
C SER A 274 20.42 -10.36 -28.58
N ALA A 275 19.61 -9.47 -27.99
CA ALA A 275 19.84 -8.03 -27.93
C ALA A 275 20.93 -7.64 -26.90
N GLY A 276 21.27 -8.56 -25.99
CA GLY A 276 22.17 -8.33 -24.86
C GLY A 276 21.50 -7.49 -23.77
N GLY A 277 20.22 -7.76 -23.48
CA GLY A 277 19.48 -7.10 -22.40
C GLY A 277 20.19 -7.23 -21.05
N ALA A 278 20.02 -6.25 -20.17
CA ALA A 278 20.52 -6.35 -18.79
C ALA A 278 19.58 -7.25 -17.97
N THR A 279 20.13 -8.21 -17.25
CA THR A 279 19.36 -9.15 -16.43
C THR A 279 19.28 -8.72 -14.97
N PHE A 280 18.17 -9.02 -14.32
CA PHE A 280 17.92 -8.74 -12.90
C PHE A 280 17.73 -10.05 -12.13
N ASN A 281 18.45 -10.19 -11.01
CA ASN A 281 18.45 -11.42 -10.22
C ASN A 281 17.18 -11.46 -9.38
N GLY A 282 16.57 -12.63 -9.25
CA GLY A 282 15.28 -12.78 -8.55
C GLY A 282 14.12 -12.64 -9.51
N GLY A 283 14.04 -11.54 -10.26
CA GLY A 283 12.90 -11.17 -11.08
C GLY A 283 12.81 -9.66 -11.18
N VAL A 284 12.14 -9.11 -12.20
CA VAL A 284 11.68 -7.73 -12.16
C VAL A 284 10.20 -7.78 -11.81
N GLU A 285 9.87 -7.28 -10.63
CA GLU A 285 8.50 -7.23 -10.13
C GLU A 285 7.82 -5.93 -10.60
N ASP A 286 7.04 -5.29 -9.73
CA ASP A 286 6.29 -4.09 -10.06
C ASP A 286 7.18 -2.97 -10.60
N VAL A 287 6.63 -2.28 -11.59
CA VAL A 287 7.15 -1.08 -12.22
C VAL A 287 6.16 0.05 -12.02
N GLU A 288 6.65 1.21 -11.63
CA GLU A 288 5.85 2.38 -11.31
C GLU A 288 6.45 3.67 -11.88
N ILE A 289 5.61 4.67 -12.12
CA ILE A 289 6.05 6.01 -12.55
C ILE A 289 5.74 7.00 -11.43
N ASN A 290 6.76 7.71 -10.96
CA ASN A 290 6.56 8.71 -9.93
C ASN A 290 5.75 9.90 -10.48
N PRO A 291 4.63 10.27 -9.85
CA PRO A 291 3.73 11.32 -10.35
C PRO A 291 4.33 12.73 -10.27
N ILE A 292 5.42 12.91 -9.52
CA ILE A 292 6.08 14.21 -9.30
C ILE A 292 7.23 14.41 -10.29
N ASP A 293 8.08 13.39 -10.47
CA ASP A 293 9.32 13.53 -11.25
C ASP A 293 9.31 12.75 -12.59
N ASN A 294 8.27 11.96 -12.85
CA ASN A 294 8.06 11.11 -14.04
C ASN A 294 9.17 10.09 -14.30
N ASN A 295 10.03 9.79 -13.31
CA ASN A 295 10.99 8.71 -13.44
C ASN A 295 10.33 7.36 -13.17
N ILE A 296 10.92 6.32 -13.75
CA ILE A 296 10.43 4.95 -13.66
C ILE A 296 11.14 4.28 -12.50
N TYR A 297 10.41 3.56 -11.67
CA TYR A 297 10.91 2.81 -10.53
C TYR A 297 10.49 1.37 -10.69
N PHE A 298 11.36 0.42 -10.35
CA PHE A 298 10.98 -0.99 -10.40
C PHE A 298 11.66 -1.80 -9.33
N ALA A 299 10.94 -2.79 -8.83
CA ALA A 299 11.40 -3.73 -7.84
C ALA A 299 12.17 -4.89 -8.49
N VAL A 300 13.14 -5.42 -7.76
CA VAL A 300 13.90 -6.61 -8.14
C VAL A 300 13.93 -7.53 -6.94
N LYS A 301 13.15 -8.62 -7.00
CA LYS A 301 12.72 -9.43 -5.84
C LYS A 301 13.84 -9.81 -4.88
N GLY A 302 14.88 -10.47 -5.37
CA GLY A 302 15.87 -11.04 -4.47
C GLY A 302 17.13 -11.66 -5.07
N LEU A 303 17.57 -12.77 -4.48
CA LEU A 303 18.82 -13.48 -4.83
C LEU A 303 20.08 -12.61 -4.69
N GLY A 304 20.12 -11.79 -3.63
CA GLY A 304 21.22 -10.90 -3.31
C GLY A 304 21.16 -9.52 -3.98
N GLU A 305 20.16 -9.26 -4.82
CA GLU A 305 19.89 -7.95 -5.41
C GLU A 305 18.88 -7.14 -4.58
N SER A 306 17.67 -7.68 -4.35
CA SER A 306 16.60 -7.16 -3.47
C SER A 306 16.56 -5.65 -3.29
N CYS A 307 16.30 -4.93 -4.38
CA CYS A 307 16.35 -3.47 -4.38
C CYS A 307 15.38 -2.85 -5.37
N ILE A 308 15.16 -1.55 -5.22
CA ILE A 308 14.39 -0.75 -6.14
C ILE A 308 15.37 0.03 -7.00
N TYR A 309 15.24 -0.07 -8.31
CA TYR A 309 15.96 0.77 -9.26
C TYR A 309 15.11 1.94 -9.73
N LYS A 310 15.79 2.98 -10.22
CA LYS A 310 15.22 4.14 -10.89
C LYS A 310 15.81 4.27 -12.28
N ILE A 311 14.97 4.56 -13.28
CA ILE A 311 15.37 4.95 -14.63
C ILE A 311 14.89 6.38 -14.89
N VAL A 312 15.81 7.23 -15.31
CA VAL A 312 15.49 8.52 -15.95
C VAL A 312 15.46 8.31 -17.46
N ASP A 313 14.28 8.44 -18.07
CA ASP A 313 14.09 8.34 -19.52
C ASP A 313 13.69 9.71 -20.10
N PRO A 314 14.65 10.51 -20.62
CA PRO A 314 14.40 11.91 -20.97
C PRO A 314 13.52 12.11 -22.20
N ASP A 315 13.32 11.08 -23.02
CA ASP A 315 12.45 11.13 -24.20
C ASP A 315 11.80 9.75 -24.43
N PRO A 316 10.70 9.47 -23.70
CA PRO A 316 10.10 8.16 -23.71
C PRO A 316 9.49 7.77 -25.07
N LEU A 317 9.26 8.69 -26.00
CA LEU A 317 8.61 8.39 -27.29
C LEU A 317 9.55 8.01 -28.43
N SER A 318 10.77 8.58 -28.50
CA SER A 318 11.60 8.40 -29.71
C SER A 318 12.20 7.02 -29.86
N GLY A 319 12.19 6.19 -28.80
CA GLY A 319 12.90 4.91 -28.75
C GLY A 319 14.42 5.05 -28.87
N SER A 320 14.94 6.29 -28.89
CA SER A 320 16.36 6.62 -29.08
C SER A 320 16.96 7.40 -27.90
N SER A 321 16.17 7.59 -26.85
CA SER A 321 16.62 8.18 -25.60
C SER A 321 17.73 7.35 -24.97
N ILE A 322 18.58 8.03 -24.21
CA ILE A 322 19.62 7.41 -23.38
C ILE A 322 19.04 7.31 -21.97
N PRO A 323 18.45 6.16 -21.57
CA PRO A 323 18.01 5.97 -20.20
C PRO A 323 19.20 5.95 -19.26
N VAL A 324 19.04 6.51 -18.06
CA VAL A 324 20.04 6.45 -16.99
C VAL A 324 19.47 5.69 -15.81
N MET A 325 20.08 4.56 -15.48
CA MET A 325 19.68 3.73 -14.35
C MET A 325 20.51 4.04 -13.10
N SER A 326 19.89 3.97 -11.93
CA SER A 326 20.56 4.03 -10.63
C SER A 326 19.76 3.24 -9.60
N LYS A 327 20.42 2.69 -8.57
CA LYS A 327 19.71 2.12 -7.43
C LYS A 327 19.03 3.25 -6.63
N TYR A 328 17.76 3.06 -6.29
CA TYR A 328 16.96 4.03 -5.54
C TYR A 328 16.86 3.67 -4.06
N ALA A 329 16.58 2.41 -3.73
CA ALA A 329 16.41 1.95 -2.35
C ALA A 329 16.76 0.46 -2.22
N GLY A 330 17.12 0.04 -1.02
CA GLY A 330 17.29 -1.38 -0.68
C GLY A 330 18.65 -1.94 -1.08
N GLY A 331 18.68 -3.26 -1.20
CA GLY A 331 19.86 -4.07 -1.48
C GLY A 331 20.29 -4.91 -0.29
N ALA A 332 21.02 -5.99 -0.59
CA ALA A 332 21.56 -6.87 0.44
C ALA A 332 22.32 -6.09 1.53
N SER A 333 22.01 -6.36 2.80
CA SER A 333 22.58 -5.71 3.99
C SER A 333 22.21 -4.23 4.19
N LYS A 334 21.31 -3.66 3.38
CA LYS A 334 20.82 -2.30 3.60
C LYS A 334 20.07 -2.20 4.93
N GLN A 335 20.30 -1.11 5.66
CA GLN A 335 19.52 -0.76 6.85
C GLN A 335 19.04 0.68 6.74
N TYR A 336 17.90 0.97 7.38
CA TYR A 336 17.31 2.28 7.46
C TYR A 336 17.09 2.70 8.90
N GLU A 337 17.37 3.97 9.20
CA GLU A 337 16.96 4.57 10.47
C GLU A 337 15.45 4.87 10.40
N VAL A 338 14.63 3.96 10.91
CA VAL A 338 13.16 4.05 10.81
C VAL A 338 12.56 4.92 11.92
N LEU A 339 13.27 5.03 13.04
CA LEU A 339 13.01 5.93 14.17
C LEU A 339 14.35 6.47 14.67
N PRO A 340 14.39 7.61 15.39
CA PRO A 340 15.65 8.16 15.91
C PRO A 340 16.48 7.13 16.69
N GLY A 341 17.66 6.79 16.17
CA GLY A 341 18.59 5.80 16.72
C GLY A 341 18.19 4.33 16.54
N VAL A 342 17.11 4.02 15.83
CA VAL A 342 16.62 2.66 15.59
C VAL A 342 16.79 2.31 14.11
N PHE A 343 17.60 1.29 13.85
CA PHE A 343 17.92 0.84 12.50
C PHE A 343 17.29 -0.53 12.24
N GLU A 344 16.56 -0.64 11.15
CA GLU A 344 15.97 -1.89 10.69
C GLU A 344 16.59 -2.30 9.35
N ALA A 345 16.83 -3.61 9.20
CA ALA A 345 17.29 -4.16 7.93
C ALA A 345 16.18 -4.08 6.88
N TRP A 346 16.53 -3.75 5.64
CA TRP A 346 15.59 -3.75 4.51
C TRP A 346 14.93 -5.13 4.35
N GLY A 347 15.74 -6.18 4.23
CA GLY A 347 15.26 -7.55 4.01
C GLY A 347 15.44 -8.01 2.57
N ASP A 348 14.77 -9.11 2.22
CA ASP A 348 14.63 -9.61 0.85
C ASP A 348 13.19 -9.39 0.32
N GLY A 349 12.87 -9.88 -0.88
CA GLY A 349 11.50 -10.03 -1.35
C GLY A 349 10.81 -8.75 -1.79
N VAL A 350 11.52 -7.71 -2.20
CA VAL A 350 10.86 -6.47 -2.67
C VAL A 350 10.02 -6.75 -3.91
N ASP A 351 8.74 -6.46 -3.80
CA ASP A 351 7.73 -6.88 -4.76
C ASP A 351 6.89 -5.68 -5.22
N ASN A 352 5.66 -5.56 -4.75
CA ASN A 352 4.75 -4.54 -5.27
C ASN A 352 5.16 -3.12 -4.91
N LEU A 353 4.86 -2.18 -5.81
CA LEU A 353 5.16 -0.77 -5.69
C LEU A 353 3.92 0.08 -5.96
N ALA A 354 3.76 1.19 -5.23
CA ALA A 354 2.80 2.23 -5.59
C ALA A 354 3.26 3.60 -5.09
N PHE A 355 2.99 4.65 -5.86
CA PHE A 355 3.20 6.03 -5.41
C PHE A 355 1.94 6.65 -4.80
N ASP A 356 2.10 7.37 -3.70
CA ASP A 356 1.07 8.31 -3.22
C ASP A 356 1.16 9.69 -3.92
N ASP A 357 0.22 10.58 -3.62
CA ASP A 357 0.14 11.95 -4.17
C ASP A 357 1.29 12.87 -3.77
N LEU A 358 2.04 12.50 -2.73
CA LEU A 358 3.20 13.23 -2.24
C LEU A 358 4.51 12.73 -2.87
N GLY A 359 4.44 11.67 -3.67
CA GLY A 359 5.59 11.02 -4.30
C GLY A 359 6.37 10.12 -3.35
N ASN A 360 5.77 9.65 -2.25
CA ASN A 360 6.34 8.57 -1.46
C ASN A 360 6.07 7.24 -2.17
N LEU A 361 7.07 6.37 -2.18
CA LEU A 361 6.97 5.03 -2.77
C LEU A 361 6.64 4.02 -1.68
N TRP A 362 5.46 3.44 -1.76
CA TRP A 362 5.04 2.29 -0.97
C TRP A 362 5.60 1.03 -1.62
N SER A 363 6.22 0.17 -0.82
CA SER A 363 6.91 -1.03 -1.29
C SER A 363 6.55 -2.20 -0.39
N MET A 364 6.08 -3.28 -1.00
CA MET A 364 5.67 -4.50 -0.33
C MET A 364 6.76 -5.55 -0.43
N GLN A 365 6.82 -6.42 0.58
CA GLN A 365 7.76 -7.54 0.59
C GLN A 365 7.01 -8.87 0.56
N ASP A 366 7.22 -9.63 -0.52
CA ASP A 366 6.98 -11.07 -0.64
C ASP A 366 8.30 -11.81 -0.36
N ASP A 367 8.52 -12.16 0.90
CA ASP A 367 9.65 -12.99 1.29
C ASP A 367 9.37 -14.48 1.07
N LEU A 368 10.14 -15.06 0.16
CA LEU A 368 10.25 -16.49 -0.14
C LEU A 368 10.51 -17.40 1.09
N SER A 369 10.92 -16.85 2.24
CA SER A 369 11.16 -17.57 3.49
C SER A 369 10.04 -17.47 4.53
N ASN A 370 8.94 -16.77 4.24
CA ASN A 370 7.79 -16.52 5.14
C ASN A 370 8.14 -15.79 6.44
N THR A 371 9.21 -15.01 6.46
CA THR A 371 9.68 -14.29 7.66
C THR A 371 9.62 -12.77 7.55
N GLU A 372 9.43 -12.23 6.35
CA GLU A 372 9.33 -10.79 6.11
C GLU A 372 8.09 -10.46 5.26
N GLY A 373 7.07 -9.85 5.88
CA GLY A 373 5.84 -9.40 5.21
C GLY A 373 5.61 -7.92 5.50
N PHE A 374 6.56 -7.07 5.15
CA PHE A 374 6.56 -5.66 5.54
C PHE A 374 6.08 -4.76 4.41
N ILE A 375 5.45 -3.65 4.81
CA ILE A 375 5.08 -2.54 3.94
C ILE A 375 6.02 -1.39 4.27
N TRP A 376 6.97 -1.12 3.39
CA TRP A 376 7.90 0.02 3.48
C TRP A 376 7.32 1.24 2.79
N VAL A 377 7.69 2.42 3.29
CA VAL A 377 7.42 3.71 2.66
C VAL A 377 8.73 4.46 2.53
N ILE A 378 9.16 4.67 1.29
CA ILE A 378 10.34 5.45 0.93
C ILE A 378 9.86 6.87 0.63
N GLU A 379 10.18 7.81 1.52
CA GLU A 379 9.62 9.16 1.45
C GLU A 379 10.21 9.96 0.27
N ASN A 380 9.42 10.91 -0.24
CA ASN A 380 9.88 11.80 -1.29
C ASN A 380 11.17 12.57 -0.90
N GLY A 381 12.07 12.69 -1.87
CA GLY A 381 13.41 13.26 -1.70
C GLY A 381 14.44 12.29 -1.13
N HIS A 382 14.12 11.00 -0.98
CA HIS A 382 15.09 9.95 -0.68
C HIS A 382 16.26 9.94 -1.67
N VAL A 383 17.49 9.75 -1.15
CA VAL A 383 18.69 9.51 -1.96
C VAL A 383 19.56 8.45 -1.29
N ASP A 384 19.69 7.28 -1.94
CA ASP A 384 20.55 6.18 -1.47
C ASP A 384 21.97 6.68 -1.18
N GLY A 385 22.47 6.36 0.01
CA GLY A 385 23.78 6.68 0.55
C GLY A 385 23.96 8.10 1.11
N SER A 386 22.98 9.01 0.97
CA SER A 386 23.16 10.42 1.39
C SER A 386 21.96 11.11 2.04
N ASN A 387 20.74 10.67 1.75
CA ASN A 387 19.51 11.19 2.36
C ASN A 387 18.51 10.03 2.50
N GLU A 388 18.78 9.15 3.44
CA GLU A 388 17.99 7.94 3.68
C GLU A 388 16.69 8.30 4.37
N LYS A 389 15.58 8.14 3.67
CA LYS A 389 14.24 8.32 4.20
C LYS A 389 13.38 7.11 3.90
N ALA A 390 13.31 6.18 4.84
CA ALA A 390 12.44 5.02 4.73
C ALA A 390 11.85 4.70 6.11
N LYS A 391 10.57 4.32 6.10
CA LYS A 391 9.81 3.91 7.28
C LYS A 391 9.14 2.57 6.99
N ILE A 392 8.80 1.84 8.04
CA ILE A 392 7.95 0.66 7.96
C ILE A 392 6.55 1.12 8.36
N PHE A 393 5.61 1.03 7.42
CA PHE A 393 4.21 1.27 7.68
C PHE A 393 3.59 0.09 8.41
N GLY A 394 3.71 -1.11 7.84
CA GLY A 394 2.99 -2.28 8.32
C GLY A 394 3.78 -3.58 8.24
N GLN A 395 3.26 -4.58 8.94
CA GLN A 395 3.67 -5.98 8.88
C GLN A 395 2.40 -6.82 8.78
N VAL A 396 2.30 -7.70 7.78
CA VAL A 396 1.14 -8.57 7.59
C VAL A 396 1.21 -9.82 8.49
N PRO A 397 0.10 -10.57 8.65
CA PRO A 397 0.11 -11.82 9.41
C PRO A 397 1.14 -12.83 8.87
N ILE A 398 1.61 -13.72 9.74
CA ILE A 398 2.59 -14.76 9.39
C ILE A 398 2.12 -15.63 8.21
N GLY A 399 3.07 -15.89 7.31
CA GLY A 399 2.84 -16.62 6.06
C GLY A 399 2.13 -15.83 4.98
N ALA A 400 1.61 -14.64 5.30
CA ALA A 400 0.99 -13.77 4.33
C ALA A 400 2.04 -12.88 3.65
N GLU A 401 1.68 -12.38 2.48
CA GLU A 401 2.33 -11.23 1.87
C GLU A 401 1.34 -10.07 1.73
N PRO A 402 1.80 -8.82 1.84
CA PRO A 402 1.05 -7.67 1.35
C PRO A 402 1.23 -7.57 -0.17
N THR A 403 0.15 -7.42 -0.94
CA THR A 403 0.24 -7.25 -2.40
C THR A 403 -0.86 -6.36 -2.96
N GLY A 404 -0.68 -5.85 -4.19
CA GLY A 404 -1.76 -5.31 -5.01
C GLY A 404 -2.33 -3.95 -4.59
N ILE A 405 -1.47 -2.93 -4.44
CA ILE A 405 -1.87 -1.61 -3.92
C ILE A 405 -2.54 -0.75 -4.98
N THR A 406 -3.66 -0.13 -4.62
CA THR A 406 -4.14 1.10 -5.29
C THR A 406 -4.67 2.12 -4.28
N PHE A 407 -4.75 3.39 -4.68
CA PHE A 407 -5.33 4.46 -3.86
C PHE A 407 -6.65 4.99 -4.42
N SER A 408 -7.54 5.46 -3.55
CA SER A 408 -8.63 6.34 -3.97
C SER A 408 -8.07 7.63 -4.62
N PRO A 409 -8.81 8.30 -5.52
CA PRO A 409 -8.32 9.52 -6.18
C PRO A 409 -7.86 10.65 -5.26
N ASP A 410 -8.42 10.72 -4.05
CA ASP A 410 -8.05 11.68 -3.00
C ASP A 410 -7.02 11.14 -1.98
N TYR A 411 -6.49 9.94 -2.21
CA TYR A 411 -5.49 9.25 -1.40
C TYR A 411 -5.88 9.04 0.07
N ARG A 412 -7.18 9.12 0.39
CA ARG A 412 -7.71 8.80 1.73
C ARG A 412 -7.71 7.30 2.00
N PHE A 413 -7.88 6.48 0.98
CA PHE A 413 -8.03 5.04 1.10
C PHE A 413 -6.97 4.33 0.27
N MET A 414 -6.29 3.37 0.89
CA MET A 414 -5.41 2.41 0.23
C MET A 414 -6.12 1.07 0.17
N PHE A 415 -6.32 0.53 -1.03
CA PHE A 415 -6.85 -0.80 -1.24
C PHE A 415 -5.69 -1.75 -1.55
N MET A 416 -5.71 -2.94 -0.96
CA MET A 416 -4.67 -3.94 -1.14
C MET A 416 -5.17 -5.34 -0.78
N SER A 417 -4.42 -6.36 -1.15
CA SER A 417 -4.63 -7.74 -0.75
C SER A 417 -3.65 -8.15 0.35
N ILE A 418 -4.12 -9.06 1.20
CA ILE A 418 -3.29 -9.88 2.07
C ILE A 418 -3.37 -11.29 1.50
N MET A 419 -2.32 -11.72 0.79
CA MET A 419 -2.33 -13.01 0.12
C MET A 419 -1.87 -14.12 1.06
N HIS A 420 -2.48 -15.30 0.93
CA HIS A 420 -2.09 -16.58 1.50
C HIS A 420 -1.55 -16.58 2.95
N PRO A 421 -2.18 -15.88 3.91
CA PRO A 421 -1.78 -16.03 5.30
C PRO A 421 -1.80 -17.50 5.73
N ASN A 422 -0.95 -17.85 6.69
CA ASN A 422 -0.88 -19.22 7.16
C ASN A 422 -2.26 -19.71 7.63
N THR A 423 -2.76 -20.77 7.00
CA THR A 423 -4.10 -21.34 7.28
C THR A 423 -4.29 -21.82 8.73
N SER A 424 -3.19 -22.04 9.46
CA SER A 424 -3.20 -22.39 10.88
C SER A 424 -3.27 -21.16 11.81
N ASN A 425 -3.33 -19.94 11.27
CA ASN A 425 -3.51 -18.73 12.06
C ASN A 425 -4.82 -18.84 12.86
N ASN A 426 -4.69 -18.59 14.15
CA ASN A 426 -5.80 -18.60 15.11
C ASN A 426 -5.83 -17.30 15.93
N GLY A 427 -5.19 -16.25 15.41
CA GLY A 427 -5.30 -14.90 15.95
C GLY A 427 -6.75 -14.41 15.90
N THR A 428 -7.07 -13.40 16.68
CA THR A 428 -8.39 -12.77 16.64
C THR A 428 -8.21 -11.27 16.58
N GLN A 429 -8.16 -10.72 15.37
CA GLN A 429 -8.05 -9.29 15.15
C GLN A 429 -9.39 -8.73 14.72
N LYS A 430 -9.76 -7.53 15.21
CA LYS A 430 -10.97 -6.87 14.74
C LYS A 430 -10.62 -5.80 13.69
N ASP A 431 -11.41 -5.71 12.64
CA ASP A 431 -11.29 -4.67 11.61
C ASP A 431 -12.05 -3.39 11.99
N ALA A 432 -12.09 -2.36 11.14
CA ALA A 432 -12.79 -1.11 11.43
C ALA A 432 -14.32 -1.24 11.60
N ALA A 433 -14.93 -2.30 11.07
CA ALA A 433 -16.35 -2.61 11.22
C ALA A 433 -16.65 -3.38 12.52
N GLY A 434 -15.62 -3.83 13.24
CA GLY A 434 -15.74 -4.66 14.43
C GLY A 434 -15.88 -6.15 14.14
N THR A 435 -15.62 -6.56 12.90
CA THR A 435 -15.60 -7.96 12.48
C THR A 435 -14.37 -8.64 13.04
N THR A 436 -14.53 -9.75 13.75
CA THR A 436 -13.40 -10.55 14.25
C THR A 436 -12.89 -11.49 13.17
N LEU A 437 -11.58 -11.48 12.95
CA LEU A 437 -10.87 -12.15 11.87
C LEU A 437 -9.87 -13.15 12.43
N ALA A 438 -9.80 -14.31 11.78
CA ALA A 438 -8.79 -15.32 12.07
C ALA A 438 -7.46 -15.05 11.35
N ASN A 439 -7.45 -14.13 10.37
CA ASN A 439 -6.30 -13.79 9.54
C ASN A 439 -5.63 -15.04 8.93
N ASN A 440 -6.43 -15.96 8.42
CA ASN A 440 -6.01 -17.27 7.92
C ASN A 440 -6.52 -17.58 6.52
N LYS A 441 -7.01 -16.55 5.83
CA LYS A 441 -7.54 -16.56 4.47
C LYS A 441 -7.04 -15.33 3.72
N ASP A 442 -6.94 -15.44 2.41
CA ASP A 442 -6.73 -14.29 1.54
C ASP A 442 -7.86 -13.27 1.74
N ALA A 443 -7.50 -11.98 1.75
CA ALA A 443 -8.47 -10.91 1.98
C ALA A 443 -8.10 -9.64 1.20
N ALA A 444 -9.10 -9.03 0.56
CA ALA A 444 -8.97 -7.68 0.03
C ALA A 444 -9.43 -6.70 1.09
N ILE A 445 -8.56 -5.74 1.41
CA ILE A 445 -8.75 -4.80 2.50
C ILE A 445 -8.66 -3.36 2.02
N VAL A 446 -9.22 -2.46 2.83
CA VAL A 446 -9.01 -1.02 2.70
C VAL A 446 -8.37 -0.50 3.97
N ILE A 447 -7.31 0.30 3.83
CA ILE A 447 -6.61 0.95 4.92
C ILE A 447 -6.80 2.46 4.80
N SER A 448 -6.97 3.12 5.94
CA SER A 448 -7.07 4.56 6.01
C SER A 448 -6.64 5.09 7.36
N ARG A 449 -6.62 6.41 7.48
CA ARG A 449 -6.49 7.12 8.75
C ARG A 449 -7.65 6.75 9.68
N ILE A 450 -7.36 6.66 10.97
CA ILE A 450 -8.35 6.34 12.01
C ILE A 450 -9.53 7.33 12.04
N GLU A 451 -9.30 8.57 11.61
CA GLU A 451 -10.35 9.58 11.45
C GLU A 451 -11.24 9.38 10.22
N GLU A 452 -10.84 8.57 9.23
CA GLU A 452 -11.54 8.36 7.96
C GLU A 452 -12.23 6.99 7.84
N LEU A 453 -11.89 6.02 8.70
CA LEU A 453 -12.41 4.64 8.62
C LEU A 453 -12.90 4.11 9.98
N GLY A 454 -14.17 3.75 10.04
CA GLY A 454 -14.90 3.38 11.24
C GLY A 454 -15.30 4.58 12.13
N THR A 455 -15.92 4.28 13.27
CA THR A 455 -16.37 5.32 14.20
C THR A 455 -15.26 5.77 15.14
N THR A 456 -14.90 7.05 15.07
CA THR A 456 -13.89 7.68 15.93
C THR A 456 -14.42 8.99 16.55
N TYR A 457 -14.43 9.05 17.88
CA TYR A 457 -14.76 10.23 18.67
C TYR A 457 -13.51 11.08 18.91
N VAL A 458 -13.52 12.34 18.45
CA VAL A 458 -12.37 13.24 18.54
C VAL A 458 -12.67 14.34 19.55
N TYR A 459 -11.77 14.51 20.52
CA TYR A 459 -11.75 15.63 21.46
C TYR A 459 -10.62 16.60 21.10
N ASP A 460 -10.96 17.86 20.86
CA ASP A 460 -10.04 18.96 20.57
C ASP A 460 -10.52 20.23 21.28
N ASN A 461 -10.13 20.39 22.55
CA ASN A 461 -10.69 21.40 23.46
C ASN A 461 -12.23 21.37 23.57
N GLY A 462 -12.80 20.20 23.30
CA GLY A 462 -14.23 19.94 23.15
C GLY A 462 -14.48 18.78 22.18
N TRP A 463 -15.61 18.08 22.32
CA TRP A 463 -15.97 16.97 21.44
C TRP A 463 -16.40 17.46 20.05
N VAL A 464 -15.72 17.00 18.99
CA VAL A 464 -15.92 17.47 17.62
C VAL A 464 -16.79 16.51 16.78
N SER A 465 -16.65 15.19 16.98
CA SER A 465 -17.40 14.16 16.24
C SER A 465 -18.53 13.53 17.07
N GLY A 466 -19.29 14.36 17.78
CA GLY A 466 -20.28 13.91 18.77
C GLY A 466 -19.62 13.50 20.10
N THR A 467 -20.42 13.04 21.06
CA THR A 467 -19.91 12.62 22.38
C THR A 467 -19.95 11.11 22.51
N PRO A 468 -18.91 10.48 23.09
CA PRO A 468 -18.96 9.07 23.43
C PRO A 468 -19.95 8.76 24.57
N ALA A 469 -20.47 9.77 25.28
CA ALA A 469 -21.32 9.59 26.44
C ALA A 469 -22.78 9.23 26.07
N GLY A 470 -23.28 8.10 26.56
CA GLY A 470 -24.69 7.67 26.42
C GLY A 470 -24.99 6.82 25.17
N THR A 471 -24.07 6.77 24.22
CA THR A 471 -23.98 5.70 23.22
C THR A 471 -23.07 4.63 23.82
N SER A 472 -23.49 3.38 23.88
CA SER A 472 -22.62 2.27 24.32
C SER A 472 -21.94 1.71 23.07
N PRO A 473 -20.86 2.34 22.55
CA PRO A 473 -20.37 2.06 21.22
C PRO A 473 -19.37 0.92 21.37
N THR A 474 -19.86 -0.31 21.26
CA THR A 474 -19.10 -1.55 21.48
C THR A 474 -17.86 -1.67 20.59
N TYR A 475 -17.67 -0.78 19.62
CA TYR A 475 -16.52 -0.75 18.72
C TYR A 475 -16.24 0.64 18.12
N SER A 476 -15.85 1.60 18.96
CA SER A 476 -15.44 2.94 18.51
C SER A 476 -14.13 3.38 19.15
N ASP A 477 -13.42 4.26 18.48
CA ASP A 477 -12.17 4.81 19.01
C ASP A 477 -12.36 6.20 19.60
N ILE A 478 -11.45 6.59 20.47
CA ILE A 478 -11.38 7.93 21.04
C ILE A 478 -10.01 8.51 20.75
N VAL A 479 -9.95 9.70 20.15
CA VAL A 479 -8.70 10.43 19.93
C VAL A 479 -8.80 11.79 20.62
N ILE A 480 -7.94 12.02 21.62
CA ILE A 480 -7.85 13.28 22.34
C ILE A 480 -6.66 14.04 21.79
N LYS A 481 -6.94 15.01 20.91
CA LYS A 481 -5.93 15.82 20.21
C LYS A 481 -5.38 16.93 21.10
N ASN A 482 -6.26 17.70 21.75
CA ASN A 482 -5.88 18.81 22.62
C ASN A 482 -6.85 18.97 23.79
N GLY A 483 -6.35 19.53 24.90
CA GLY A 483 -7.15 19.85 26.09
C GLY A 483 -7.39 18.65 27.00
N ASP A 484 -8.34 18.81 27.92
CA ASP A 484 -8.60 17.84 28.99
C ASP A 484 -9.98 17.18 28.79
N ALA A 485 -9.99 16.00 28.17
CA ALA A 485 -11.21 15.23 27.94
C ALA A 485 -11.66 14.54 29.23
N GLU A 486 -12.92 14.76 29.63
CA GLU A 486 -13.51 14.08 30.79
C GLU A 486 -14.50 12.98 30.34
N ILE A 487 -14.33 11.78 30.88
CA ILE A 487 -15.28 10.66 30.77
C ILE A 487 -16.17 10.68 32.01
N THR A 488 -17.44 11.02 31.78
CA THR A 488 -18.42 11.27 32.85
C THR A 488 -19.45 10.16 32.99
N GLN A 489 -19.41 9.11 32.16
CA GLN A 489 -20.32 7.98 32.16
C GLN A 489 -19.57 6.69 31.89
N THR A 490 -20.00 5.58 32.51
CA THR A 490 -19.39 4.27 32.28
C THR A 490 -19.61 3.85 30.83
N MET A 491 -18.53 3.44 30.16
CA MET A 491 -18.56 3.10 28.74
C MET A 491 -17.48 2.08 28.37
N THR A 492 -17.71 1.40 27.25
CA THR A 492 -16.71 0.57 26.57
C THR A 492 -16.34 1.24 25.25
N CYS A 493 -15.08 1.18 24.85
CA CYS A 493 -14.58 1.60 23.56
C CYS A 493 -13.50 0.62 23.09
N TYR A 494 -13.11 0.71 21.82
CA TYR A 494 -12.09 -0.19 21.28
C TYR A 494 -10.69 0.31 21.58
N LYS A 495 -10.35 1.53 21.12
CA LYS A 495 -9.04 2.15 21.30
C LYS A 495 -9.17 3.58 21.82
N VAL A 496 -8.18 4.01 22.60
CA VAL A 496 -8.07 5.40 23.06
C VAL A 496 -6.67 5.92 22.80
N ILE A 497 -6.53 7.05 22.12
CA ILE A 497 -5.24 7.70 21.84
C ILE A 497 -5.25 9.10 22.45
N VAL A 498 -4.29 9.38 23.32
CA VAL A 498 -4.10 10.71 23.91
C VAL A 498 -2.82 11.32 23.34
N LYS A 499 -2.97 12.40 22.56
CA LYS A 499 -1.87 13.07 21.88
C LYS A 499 -0.97 13.86 22.86
N PRO A 500 0.28 14.18 22.49
CA PRO A 500 1.19 14.93 23.35
C PRO A 500 0.60 16.28 23.80
N GLY A 501 0.50 16.49 25.11
CA GLY A 501 -0.01 17.72 25.72
C GLY A 501 -1.51 17.73 25.98
N ALA A 502 -2.22 16.65 25.62
CA ALA A 502 -3.62 16.46 25.97
C ALA A 502 -3.78 15.57 27.22
N SER A 503 -4.96 15.60 27.83
CA SER A 503 -5.27 14.81 29.02
C SER A 503 -6.56 14.01 28.86
N LEU A 504 -6.58 12.80 29.41
CA LEU A 504 -7.77 12.01 29.64
C LEU A 504 -8.05 11.95 31.15
N LYS A 505 -9.27 12.30 31.55
CA LYS A 505 -9.76 12.14 32.92
C LYS A 505 -10.95 11.21 32.98
N VAL A 506 -10.91 10.22 33.86
CA VAL A 506 -12.05 9.34 34.16
C VAL A 506 -12.58 9.71 35.54
N ASN A 507 -13.83 10.16 35.62
CA ASN A 507 -14.40 10.69 36.86
C ASN A 507 -14.63 9.59 37.92
N SER A 508 -14.61 9.99 39.20
CA SER A 508 -14.89 9.09 40.32
C SER A 508 -16.23 8.35 40.15
N GLY A 509 -16.19 7.02 40.34
CA GLY A 509 -17.36 6.14 40.19
C GLY A 509 -17.69 5.76 38.74
N ILE A 510 -16.87 6.17 37.77
CA ILE A 510 -17.01 5.82 36.35
C ILE A 510 -16.00 4.74 35.96
N THR A 511 -16.41 3.83 35.07
CA THR A 511 -15.52 2.83 34.46
C THR A 511 -15.38 3.08 32.96
N LEU A 512 -14.14 3.23 32.49
CA LEU A 512 -13.79 3.21 31.08
C LEU A 512 -13.18 1.84 30.74
N THR A 513 -13.86 1.05 29.92
CA THR A 513 -13.31 -0.21 29.38
C THR A 513 -12.74 0.05 27.99
N VAL A 514 -11.50 -0.34 27.75
CA VAL A 514 -10.80 -0.24 26.46
C VAL A 514 -10.44 -1.66 26.03
N GLU A 515 -11.02 -2.13 24.93
CA GLU A 515 -10.87 -3.53 24.50
C GLU A 515 -9.49 -3.85 23.89
N ASP A 516 -8.91 -2.91 23.15
CA ASP A 516 -7.60 -3.05 22.50
C ASP A 516 -6.51 -2.37 23.33
N GLU A 517 -6.33 -1.06 23.15
CA GLU A 517 -5.28 -0.30 23.81
C GLU A 517 -5.67 1.15 24.10
N LEU A 518 -5.24 1.65 25.27
CA LEU A 518 -5.15 3.07 25.58
C LEU A 518 -3.69 3.52 25.42
N THR A 519 -3.40 4.27 24.37
CA THR A 519 -2.06 4.80 24.07
C THR A 519 -1.91 6.25 24.56
N LEU A 520 -0.86 6.49 25.34
CA LEU A 520 -0.46 7.81 25.85
C LEU A 520 0.81 8.25 25.10
N GLU A 521 0.64 9.16 24.14
CA GLU A 521 1.73 9.65 23.29
C GLU A 521 2.46 10.84 23.92
N SER A 522 3.76 10.92 23.69
CA SER A 522 4.57 12.08 24.05
C SER A 522 5.48 12.52 22.91
N SER A 523 6.11 13.68 23.09
CA SER A 523 7.25 14.16 22.32
C SER A 523 8.34 14.60 23.29
N SER A 524 9.51 14.99 22.80
CA SER A 524 10.59 15.50 23.66
C SER A 524 10.23 16.75 24.49
N ASN A 525 9.15 17.46 24.12
CA ASN A 525 8.74 18.72 24.74
C ASN A 525 7.29 18.76 25.26
N SER A 526 6.49 17.72 25.03
CA SER A 526 5.06 17.69 25.38
C SER A 526 4.63 16.27 25.71
N TYR A 527 3.80 16.07 26.72
CA TYR A 527 3.45 14.75 27.26
C TYR A 527 1.93 14.63 27.45
N SER A 528 1.36 13.49 27.12
CA SER A 528 -0.04 13.16 27.45
C SER A 528 -0.21 12.90 28.96
N SER A 529 -1.39 13.22 29.50
CA SER A 529 -1.73 12.94 30.91
C SER A 529 -2.94 12.00 31.04
N LEU A 530 -2.91 11.16 32.06
CA LEU A 530 -4.03 10.30 32.47
C LEU A 530 -4.39 10.58 33.93
N LEU A 531 -5.63 11.01 34.17
CA LEU A 531 -6.17 11.35 35.49
C LEU A 531 -7.29 10.35 35.84
N GLY A 532 -6.92 9.25 36.49
CA GLY A 532 -7.85 8.18 36.87
C GLY A 532 -8.47 8.40 38.25
N ASP A 533 -9.46 9.29 38.39
CA ASP A 533 -10.28 9.35 39.61
C ASP A 533 -11.29 8.18 39.68
N GLY A 534 -11.61 7.58 38.52
CA GLY A 534 -12.42 6.38 38.34
C GLY A 534 -11.61 5.13 37.95
N ALA A 535 -12.27 4.11 37.40
CA ALA A 535 -11.65 2.86 36.98
C ALA A 535 -11.39 2.82 35.46
N ILE A 536 -10.25 2.26 35.07
CA ILE A 536 -9.91 1.96 33.67
C ILE A 536 -9.62 0.47 33.58
N ILE A 537 -10.26 -0.22 32.63
CA ILE A 537 -10.08 -1.66 32.37
C ILE A 537 -9.58 -1.80 30.94
N GLY A 538 -8.38 -2.35 30.74
CA GLY A 538 -7.78 -2.55 29.42
C GLY A 538 -6.25 -2.47 29.46
N THR A 539 -5.61 -2.64 28.30
CA THR A 539 -4.17 -2.46 28.14
C THR A 539 -3.85 -0.97 28.03
N ILE A 540 -2.83 -0.50 28.76
CA ILE A 540 -2.35 0.89 28.69
C ILE A 540 -0.91 0.90 28.21
N LYS A 541 -0.65 1.58 27.09
CA LYS A 541 0.68 1.77 26.51
C LYS A 541 1.14 3.21 26.63
N TYR A 542 2.40 3.38 27.00
CA TYR A 542 3.03 4.68 27.14
C TYR A 542 4.12 4.86 26.08
N GLU A 543 3.86 5.69 25.07
CA GLU A 543 4.85 6.03 24.03
C GLU A 543 5.60 7.30 24.44
N ARG A 544 6.48 7.14 25.43
CA ARG A 544 7.24 8.25 26.03
C ARG A 544 8.56 8.47 25.30
N PHE A 545 8.82 9.71 24.91
CA PHE A 545 10.15 10.16 24.49
C PHE A 545 10.84 10.82 25.69
N VAL A 546 12.08 10.40 25.94
CA VAL A 546 12.97 11.03 26.93
C VAL A 546 13.28 12.47 26.52
N ASN A 547 13.33 13.37 27.50
CA ASN A 547 13.58 14.78 27.31
C ASN A 547 14.95 14.99 26.64
N ALA A 548 14.96 15.70 25.51
CA ALA A 548 16.21 16.02 24.80
C ALA A 548 17.09 17.05 25.56
N GLN A 549 16.59 17.64 26.65
CA GLN A 549 17.33 18.61 27.45
C GLN A 549 18.04 17.94 28.62
N THR A 550 19.37 18.11 28.64
CA THR A 550 20.23 17.75 29.77
C THR A 550 19.70 18.36 31.08
N ASN A 551 19.65 17.56 32.15
CA ASN A 551 19.21 17.94 33.51
C ASN A 551 17.71 18.26 33.68
N ARG A 552 16.83 17.69 32.85
CA ARG A 552 15.39 17.63 33.13
C ARG A 552 14.97 16.22 33.53
N ASN A 553 14.01 16.13 34.45
CA ASN A 553 13.43 14.85 34.83
C ASN A 553 12.44 14.41 33.75
N ASP A 554 12.53 13.17 33.31
CA ASP A 554 11.43 12.51 32.61
C ASP A 554 10.33 12.22 33.63
N LEU A 555 9.17 12.83 33.43
CA LEU A 555 8.00 12.51 34.24
C LEU A 555 7.50 11.14 33.80
N ILE A 556 7.74 10.12 34.62
CA ILE A 556 7.13 8.79 34.48
C ILE A 556 5.94 8.77 35.42
N ALA A 557 4.76 8.44 34.90
CA ALA A 557 3.59 8.30 35.76
C ALA A 557 3.81 7.07 36.67
N PRO A 558 3.44 7.15 37.96
CA PRO A 558 3.58 6.03 38.87
C PRO A 558 2.70 4.84 38.43
N PRO A 559 2.99 3.63 38.93
CA PRO A 559 2.16 2.46 38.68
C PRO A 559 0.71 2.73 39.06
N LEU A 560 -0.20 2.11 38.30
CA LEU A 560 -1.62 2.07 38.61
C LEU A 560 -1.82 1.48 40.01
N ASP A 561 -2.90 1.85 40.69
CA ASP A 561 -3.19 1.35 42.04
C ASP A 561 -3.20 -0.19 42.06
N GLY A 562 -2.34 -0.80 42.89
CA GLY A 562 -2.16 -2.24 43.00
C GLY A 562 -1.02 -2.87 42.18
N GLN A 563 -0.37 -2.15 41.26
CA GLN A 563 0.83 -2.64 40.58
C GLN A 563 2.08 -2.27 41.39
N THR A 564 2.91 -3.25 41.76
CA THR A 564 4.17 -2.94 42.45
C THR A 564 5.17 -2.33 41.46
N TRP A 565 6.10 -1.51 41.94
CA TRP A 565 7.17 -0.95 41.10
C TRP A 565 8.02 -2.04 40.42
N SER A 566 8.23 -3.15 41.11
CA SER A 566 8.94 -4.31 40.55
C SER A 566 8.16 -4.95 39.40
N ASP A 567 6.84 -5.09 39.54
CA ASP A 567 5.98 -5.59 38.46
C ASP A 567 6.01 -4.60 37.29
N PHE A 568 5.84 -3.30 37.53
CA PHE A 568 5.90 -2.26 36.49
C PHE A 568 7.19 -2.30 35.64
N LEU A 569 8.33 -2.59 36.27
CA LEU A 569 9.62 -2.70 35.56
C LEU A 569 9.79 -4.03 34.80
N THR A 570 9.03 -5.08 35.14
CA THR A 570 9.23 -6.45 34.63
C THR A 570 8.05 -7.01 33.81
N THR A 571 6.86 -6.39 33.86
CA THR A 571 5.67 -6.80 33.08
C THR A 571 5.73 -6.38 31.61
N ASP A 572 6.91 -6.10 31.09
CA ASP A 572 7.07 -5.77 29.68
C ASP A 572 6.95 -7.02 28.82
N SER A 573 5.96 -7.04 27.92
CA SER A 573 5.80 -8.10 26.92
C SER A 573 6.80 -7.97 25.77
N ASP A 574 7.42 -6.80 25.58
CA ASP A 574 8.50 -6.61 24.62
C ASP A 574 9.83 -7.13 25.19
N LYS A 575 10.15 -8.38 24.84
CA LYS A 575 11.40 -9.05 25.26
C LYS A 575 12.66 -8.33 24.77
N ASN A 576 12.54 -7.41 23.81
CA ASN A 576 13.67 -6.71 23.21
C ASN A 576 13.96 -5.36 23.87
N ASN A 577 13.03 -4.78 24.65
CA ASN A 577 13.23 -3.47 25.29
C ASN A 577 12.45 -3.29 26.62
N PRO A 578 12.89 -3.90 27.73
CA PRO A 578 12.18 -3.80 29.01
C PRO A 578 12.07 -2.34 29.48
N ASN A 579 10.95 -1.97 30.10
CA ASN A 579 10.69 -0.67 30.75
C ASN A 579 11.90 -0.09 31.53
N GLU A 580 12.71 -0.93 32.17
CA GLU A 580 13.94 -0.53 32.86
C GLU A 580 14.95 0.22 31.95
N ARG A 581 15.04 -0.13 30.66
CA ARG A 581 16.00 0.47 29.72
C ARG A 581 15.53 1.80 29.15
N ASN A 582 14.22 2.01 29.03
CA ASN A 582 13.66 3.28 28.52
C ASN A 582 13.50 4.34 29.61
N ILE A 583 13.23 3.91 30.86
CA ILE A 583 12.98 4.81 31.99
C ILE A 583 14.25 5.48 32.52
N PHE A 584 15.41 4.81 32.44
CA PHE A 584 16.66 5.28 33.04
C PHE A 584 17.78 5.61 32.04
N ASN A 585 17.48 5.70 30.74
CA ASN A 585 18.47 6.11 29.75
C ASN A 585 18.60 7.63 29.68
N ASN A 586 19.50 8.19 30.49
CA ASN A 586 19.84 9.62 30.52
C ASN A 586 20.83 10.04 29.40
N GLY A 587 21.06 9.19 28.39
CA GLY A 587 22.03 9.44 27.32
C GLY A 587 23.50 9.29 27.73
N ALA A 588 23.80 8.90 28.97
CA ALA A 588 25.13 8.54 29.44
C ALA A 588 25.10 7.07 29.89
N GLY A 589 25.89 6.21 29.23
CA GLY A 589 25.88 4.77 29.48
C GLY A 589 25.86 4.41 30.97
N THR A 590 25.07 3.36 31.25
CA THR A 590 24.75 2.72 32.55
C THR A 590 23.74 3.44 33.47
N PRO A 591 22.53 2.86 33.66
CA PRO A 591 21.63 3.28 34.74
C PRO A 591 22.26 2.94 36.10
N THR A 592 22.22 3.88 37.05
CA THR A 592 22.51 3.59 38.46
C THR A 592 21.20 3.49 39.25
N TYR A 593 21.01 2.36 39.92
CA TYR A 593 19.86 1.99 40.77
C TYR A 593 19.62 2.94 41.95
#